data_AF-A0A1A5D8S9-F1
#
_entry.id   AF-A0A1A5D8S9-F1
#
_cell.length_a   1.000
_cell.length_b   1.000
_cell.length_c   1.000
_cell.angle_alpha   90.00
_cell.angle_beta   90.00
_cell.angle_gamma   90.00
#
_symmetry.space_group_name_H-M   'P 1'
#
loop_
_entity.id
_entity.type
_entity.pdbx_description
1 polymer ?
#
loop_
_entity_poly.entity_id
_entity_poly.type
_entity_poly.pdbx_seq_one_letter_code
_entity_poly.pdbx_strand_id
1 'polypeptide(L)'
;MDAPRYALIGGVGAGKTTLFNALCGNPEAARKTQALDYGPGGALDTPGEFVSHPRLYRALITSTDDVDTLVYVHPADATECRLPPGLLDIHAGKRLIGVISKCDLPGVDLPAIERLLRAHGIDGAIVHTASDDPASIERLRALLNARNPIEDLLR
;
A
#
# COMPACT_ATOMS: atom_id res chain seq x y z
N MET A 1 14.77 4.71 -16.15
CA MET A 1 13.45 4.99 -15.56
C MET A 1 13.72 5.51 -14.17
N ASP A 2 13.11 6.63 -13.80
CA ASP A 2 13.22 7.14 -12.44
C ASP A 2 12.58 6.15 -11.47
N ALA A 3 13.07 6.09 -10.24
CA ALA A 3 12.52 5.22 -9.21
C ALA A 3 11.06 5.61 -8.90
N PRO A 4 10.16 4.64 -8.64
CA PRO A 4 8.73 4.92 -8.49
C PRO A 4 8.44 5.71 -7.20
N ARG A 5 7.63 6.77 -7.31
CA ARG A 5 7.06 7.50 -6.17
C ARG A 5 5.76 6.85 -5.74
N TYR A 6 5.77 6.18 -4.60
CA TYR A 6 4.57 5.54 -4.05
C TYR A 6 4.45 5.75 -2.55
N ALA A 7 3.22 5.68 -2.02
CA ALA A 7 2.99 5.66 -0.58
C ALA A 7 2.30 4.37 -0.16
N LEU A 8 2.86 3.68 0.85
CA LEU A 8 2.17 2.57 1.51
C LEU A 8 1.21 3.14 2.55
N ILE A 9 -0.08 2.83 2.41
CA ILE A 9 -1.15 3.26 3.32
C ILE A 9 -1.92 2.03 3.83
N GLY A 10 -2.46 2.10 5.05
CA GLY A 10 -3.16 0.98 5.67
C GLY A 10 -3.04 0.99 7.19
N GLY A 11 -3.84 0.17 7.86
CA GLY A 11 -3.92 0.14 9.32
C GLY A 11 -2.61 -0.20 10.04
N VAL A 12 -2.58 0.00 11.36
CA VAL A 12 -1.50 -0.48 12.22
C VAL A 12 -1.39 -1.99 12.09
N GLY A 13 -0.17 -2.52 11.94
CA GLY A 13 0.06 -3.96 11.82
C GLY A 13 -0.29 -4.57 10.45
N ALA A 14 -0.63 -3.76 9.44
CA ALA A 14 -0.90 -4.24 8.08
C ALA A 14 0.34 -4.76 7.32
N GLY A 15 1.55 -4.64 7.88
CA GLY A 15 2.79 -5.11 7.23
C GLY A 15 3.46 -4.09 6.30
N LYS A 16 3.07 -2.80 6.35
CA LYS A 16 3.63 -1.73 5.52
C LYS A 16 5.15 -1.59 5.64
N THR A 17 5.68 -1.40 6.85
CA THR A 17 7.12 -1.26 7.09
C THR A 17 7.91 -2.49 6.64
N THR A 18 7.40 -3.70 6.87
CA THR A 18 8.01 -4.94 6.37
C THR A 18 8.06 -4.96 4.84
N LEU A 19 6.94 -4.62 4.19
CA LEU A 19 6.84 -4.55 2.74
C LEU A 19 7.76 -3.46 2.16
N PHE A 20 7.80 -2.28 2.78
CA PHE A 20 8.65 -1.15 2.41
C PHE A 20 10.12 -1.53 2.41
N ASN A 21 10.56 -2.14 3.51
CA ASN A 21 11.93 -2.62 3.69
C ASN A 21 12.30 -3.68 2.65
N ALA A 22 11.40 -4.62 2.36
CA ALA A 22 11.59 -5.63 1.32
C ALA A 22 11.68 -5.00 -0.08
N LEU A 23 10.85 -3.99 -0.37
CA LEU A 23 10.89 -3.25 -1.64
C LEU A 23 12.19 -2.44 -1.79
N CYS A 24 12.68 -1.85 -0.72
CA CYS A 24 13.91 -1.06 -0.67
C CYS A 24 15.20 -1.89 -0.56
N GLY A 25 15.10 -3.22 -0.43
CA GLY A 25 16.26 -4.12 -0.32
C GLY A 25 16.92 -4.14 1.07
N ASN A 26 16.25 -3.64 2.10
CA ASN A 26 16.74 -3.55 3.49
C ASN A 26 15.82 -4.30 4.48
N PRO A 27 15.64 -5.63 4.36
CA PRO A 27 14.65 -6.39 5.13
C PRO A 27 14.90 -6.42 6.65
N GLU A 28 16.13 -6.22 7.11
CA GLU A 28 16.53 -6.40 8.53
C GLU A 28 16.16 -5.23 9.46
N ALA A 29 15.57 -4.14 8.95
CA ALA A 29 15.37 -2.91 9.71
C ALA A 29 13.89 -2.57 10.01
N ALA A 30 13.03 -3.56 10.26
CA ALA A 30 11.62 -3.30 10.59
C ALA A 30 11.46 -2.68 12.00
N ARG A 31 11.86 -1.42 12.15
CA ARG A 31 11.63 -0.60 13.33
C ARG A 31 10.32 0.15 13.13
N LYS A 32 9.39 0.07 14.08
CA LYS A 32 8.09 0.75 13.99
C LYS A 32 8.25 2.23 13.64
N THR A 33 7.63 2.61 12.54
CA THR A 33 7.54 3.96 11.99
C THR A 33 6.73 4.85 12.94
N GLN A 34 7.39 5.77 13.64
CA GLN A 34 6.74 6.85 14.42
C GLN A 34 6.77 8.21 13.69
N ALA A 35 7.43 8.27 12.54
CA ALA A 35 7.54 9.42 11.61
C ALA A 35 7.57 8.87 10.17
N LEU A 36 7.18 9.67 9.16
CA LEU A 36 7.28 9.25 7.74
C LEU A 36 8.70 8.77 7.41
N ASP A 37 8.82 7.58 6.82
CA ASP A 37 10.09 7.06 6.31
C ASP A 37 10.16 7.20 4.79
N TYR A 38 11.33 7.55 4.29
CA TYR A 38 11.57 7.91 2.89
C TYR A 38 12.54 6.93 2.26
N GLY A 39 12.08 6.29 1.19
CA GLY A 39 12.84 5.37 0.38
C GLY A 39 13.38 6.04 -0.88
N PRO A 40 14.17 5.32 -1.68
CA PRO A 40 14.62 5.79 -2.98
C PRO A 40 13.45 6.24 -3.85
N GLY A 41 13.65 7.32 -4.61
CA GLY A 41 12.63 7.80 -5.54
C GLY A 41 11.39 8.41 -4.89
N GLY A 42 11.40 8.74 -3.60
CA GLY A 42 10.24 9.33 -2.92
C GLY A 42 9.18 8.32 -2.48
N ALA A 43 9.56 7.05 -2.32
CA ALA A 43 8.73 6.04 -1.69
C ALA A 43 8.47 6.39 -0.21
N LEU A 44 7.24 6.19 0.27
CA LEU A 44 6.83 6.55 1.63
C LEU A 44 6.29 5.33 2.39
N ASP A 45 6.81 5.11 3.60
CA ASP A 45 6.13 4.30 4.63
C ASP A 45 5.36 5.22 5.57
N THR A 46 4.04 5.06 5.63
CA THR A 46 3.18 5.90 6.48
C THR A 46 2.87 5.23 7.82
N PRO A 47 2.79 5.99 8.93
CA PRO A 47 2.27 5.46 10.20
C PRO A 47 0.86 4.89 10.03
N GLY A 48 0.60 3.70 10.57
CA GLY A 48 -0.73 3.07 10.46
C GLY A 48 -1.84 3.84 11.17
N GLU A 49 -1.45 4.70 12.12
CA GLU A 49 -2.29 5.63 12.84
C GLU A 49 -2.95 6.64 11.90
N PHE A 50 -2.34 6.97 10.76
CA PHE A 50 -2.88 7.91 9.78
C PHE A 50 -4.19 7.39 9.16
N VAL A 51 -4.31 6.07 8.99
CA VAL A 51 -5.54 5.41 8.55
C VAL A 51 -6.43 5.04 9.74
N SER A 52 -5.84 4.66 10.88
CA SER A 52 -6.59 4.13 12.03
C SER A 52 -7.28 5.22 12.88
N HIS A 53 -6.87 6.48 12.78
CA HIS A 53 -7.41 7.58 13.57
C HIS A 53 -7.92 8.73 12.68
N PRO A 54 -9.23 9.06 12.71
CA PRO A 54 -9.81 10.14 11.90
C PRO A 54 -9.13 11.51 12.06
N ARG A 55 -8.59 11.81 13.24
CA ARG A 55 -7.86 13.07 13.51
C ARG A 55 -6.58 13.22 12.68
N LEU A 56 -6.05 12.13 12.13
CA LEU A 56 -4.80 12.09 11.37
C LEU A 56 -5.02 12.00 9.84
N TYR A 57 -6.27 12.01 9.35
CA TYR A 57 -6.56 11.94 7.92
C TYR A 57 -5.94 13.10 7.13
N ARG A 58 -5.89 14.30 7.72
CA ARG A 58 -5.19 15.43 7.10
C ARG A 58 -3.70 15.12 6.88
N ALA A 59 -3.04 14.50 7.86
CA ALA A 59 -1.63 14.13 7.74
C ALA A 59 -1.43 13.09 6.63
N LEU A 60 -2.33 12.11 6.53
CA LEU A 60 -2.36 11.13 5.43
C LEU A 60 -2.41 11.85 4.08
N ILE A 61 -3.45 12.64 3.84
CA ILE A 61 -3.70 13.34 2.57
C ILE A 61 -2.50 14.20 2.18
N THR A 62 -2.00 15.03 3.10
CA THR A 62 -0.86 15.92 2.78
C THR A 62 0.43 15.16 2.52
N SER A 63 0.64 14.02 3.20
CA SER A 63 1.86 13.22 3.01
C SER A 63 1.86 12.46 1.68
N THR A 64 0.68 12.17 1.12
CA THR A 64 0.54 11.39 -0.11
C THR A 64 0.28 12.25 -1.35
N ASP A 65 0.36 13.57 -1.24
CA ASP A 65 0.05 14.50 -2.33
C ASP A 65 1.09 14.49 -3.46
N ASP A 66 2.35 14.20 -3.16
CA ASP A 66 3.45 14.22 -4.13
C ASP A 66 3.77 12.84 -4.77
N VAL A 67 3.06 11.77 -4.39
CA VAL A 67 3.31 10.43 -4.96
C VAL A 67 2.44 10.13 -6.18
N ASP A 68 2.93 9.31 -7.11
CA ASP A 68 2.16 8.94 -8.31
C ASP A 68 1.25 7.74 -8.06
N THR A 69 1.63 6.88 -7.09
CA THR A 69 0.93 5.64 -6.77
C THR A 69 0.59 5.53 -5.28
N LEU A 70 -0.66 5.22 -4.97
CA LEU A 70 -1.09 4.77 -3.65
C LEU A 70 -1.10 3.24 -3.61
N VAL A 71 -0.50 2.68 -2.56
CA VAL A 71 -0.50 1.24 -2.30
C VAL A 71 -1.25 1.00 -1.00
N TYR A 72 -2.49 0.50 -1.09
CA TYR A 72 -3.27 0.13 0.09
C TYR A 72 -2.90 -1.28 0.55
N VAL A 73 -2.29 -1.37 1.74
CA VAL A 73 -1.85 -2.63 2.34
C VAL A 73 -2.88 -3.09 3.37
N HIS A 74 -3.42 -4.29 3.15
CA HIS A 74 -4.45 -4.91 3.96
C HIS A 74 -4.01 -6.32 4.36
N PRO A 75 -3.98 -6.68 5.65
CA PRO A 75 -3.51 -8.00 6.05
C PRO A 75 -4.60 -9.08 5.83
N ALA A 76 -4.22 -10.28 5.41
CA ALA A 76 -5.11 -11.36 4.99
C ALA A 76 -6.00 -11.89 6.14
N ASP A 77 -5.64 -11.62 7.39
CA ASP A 77 -6.37 -11.98 8.60
C ASP A 77 -7.38 -10.90 9.06
N ALA A 78 -7.43 -9.74 8.40
CA ALA A 78 -8.39 -8.68 8.74
C ALA A 78 -9.65 -8.74 7.87
N THR A 79 -10.80 -8.92 8.50
CA THR A 79 -12.11 -8.98 7.82
C THR A 79 -12.79 -7.62 7.64
N GLU A 80 -12.17 -6.54 8.14
CA GLU A 80 -12.67 -5.17 8.03
C GLU A 80 -11.70 -4.29 7.26
N CYS A 81 -12.18 -3.65 6.19
CA CYS A 81 -11.42 -2.62 5.51
C CYS A 81 -11.54 -1.30 6.29
N ARG A 82 -10.40 -0.68 6.62
CA ARG A 82 -10.36 0.55 7.43
C ARG A 82 -10.01 1.79 6.60
N LEU A 83 -10.23 1.70 5.28
CA LEU A 83 -9.95 2.80 4.38
C LEU A 83 -10.88 3.99 4.72
N PRO A 84 -10.34 5.20 4.96
CA PRO A 84 -11.15 6.36 5.29
C PRO A 84 -12.12 6.70 4.16
N PRO A 85 -13.41 6.96 4.44
CA PRO A 85 -14.38 7.37 3.42
C PRO A 85 -13.88 8.59 2.64
N GLY A 86 -14.02 8.56 1.31
CA GLY A 86 -13.60 9.63 0.42
C GLY A 86 -12.09 9.73 0.18
N LEU A 87 -11.25 8.91 0.82
CA LEU A 87 -9.79 8.97 0.62
C LEU A 87 -9.41 8.68 -0.82
N LEU A 88 -10.04 7.69 -1.46
CA LEU A 88 -9.75 7.35 -2.85
C LEU A 88 -10.20 8.46 -3.81
N ASP A 89 -11.33 9.12 -3.52
CA ASP A 89 -11.85 10.23 -4.35
C ASP A 89 -10.88 11.42 -4.36
N ILE A 90 -10.31 11.75 -3.20
CA ILE A 90 -9.28 12.80 -3.07
C ILE A 90 -8.05 12.48 -3.93
N HIS A 91 -7.76 11.20 -4.13
CA HIS A 91 -6.60 10.71 -4.85
C HIS A 91 -6.95 10.12 -6.22
N ALA A 92 -8.09 10.48 -6.82
CA ALA A 92 -8.59 9.88 -8.07
C ALA A 92 -7.62 10.01 -9.26
N GLY A 93 -6.71 10.98 -9.24
CA GLY A 93 -5.66 11.15 -10.25
C GLY A 93 -4.41 10.29 -10.03
N LYS A 94 -4.36 9.48 -8.97
CA LYS A 94 -3.20 8.64 -8.63
C LYS A 94 -3.50 7.18 -8.92
N ARG A 95 -2.46 6.44 -9.29
CA ARG A 95 -2.58 5.00 -9.49
C ARG A 95 -2.87 4.33 -8.16
N LEU A 96 -3.82 3.40 -8.15
CA LEU A 96 -4.15 2.61 -6.96
C LEU A 96 -3.72 1.15 -7.14
N ILE A 97 -3.00 0.62 -6.16
CA ILE A 97 -2.65 -0.80 -6.06
C ILE A 97 -3.12 -1.32 -4.69
N GLY A 98 -3.85 -2.42 -4.69
CA GLY A 98 -4.15 -3.17 -3.47
C GLY A 98 -3.05 -4.19 -3.19
N VAL A 99 -2.69 -4.36 -1.92
CA VAL A 99 -1.82 -5.44 -1.46
C VAL A 99 -2.53 -6.18 -0.34
N ILE A 100 -2.69 -7.48 -0.52
CA ILE A 100 -3.08 -8.38 0.56
C ILE A 100 -1.78 -8.95 1.13
N SER A 101 -1.47 -8.61 2.39
CA SER A 101 -0.25 -9.03 3.08
C SER A 101 -0.49 -10.21 4.01
N LYS A 102 0.57 -10.87 4.48
CA LYS A 102 0.51 -12.02 5.40
C LYS A 102 -0.30 -13.19 4.84
N CYS A 103 -0.23 -13.43 3.53
CA CYS A 103 -0.95 -14.52 2.89
C CYS A 103 -0.47 -15.91 3.31
N ASP A 104 0.65 -16.00 4.03
CA ASP A 104 1.19 -17.20 4.67
C ASP A 104 0.42 -17.65 5.93
N LEU A 105 -0.46 -16.79 6.48
CA LEU A 105 -1.23 -17.15 7.67
C LEU A 105 -2.23 -18.29 7.39
N PRO A 106 -2.38 -19.26 8.31
CA PRO A 106 -3.31 -20.36 8.14
C PRO A 106 -4.76 -19.88 8.21
N GLY A 107 -5.62 -20.46 7.37
CA GLY A 107 -7.07 -20.23 7.42
C GLY A 107 -7.55 -18.90 6.82
N VAL A 108 -6.69 -18.19 6.09
CA VAL A 108 -7.08 -16.97 5.36
C VAL A 108 -7.94 -17.29 4.14
N ASP A 109 -9.01 -16.53 3.93
CA ASP A 109 -9.88 -16.60 2.75
C ASP A 109 -9.56 -15.43 1.81
N LEU A 110 -8.52 -15.59 0.97
CA LEU A 110 -8.07 -14.54 0.06
C LEU A 110 -9.19 -14.05 -0.90
N PRO A 111 -10.02 -14.92 -1.50
CA PRO A 111 -11.17 -14.47 -2.29
C PRO A 111 -12.13 -13.57 -1.52
N ALA A 112 -12.40 -13.85 -0.24
CA ALA A 112 -13.24 -12.98 0.57
C ALA A 112 -12.59 -11.62 0.84
N ILE A 113 -11.28 -11.58 1.09
CA ILE A 113 -10.54 -10.33 1.29
C ILE A 113 -10.48 -9.51 0.00
N GLU A 114 -10.26 -10.14 -1.16
CA GLU A 114 -10.32 -9.45 -2.45
C GLU A 114 -11.68 -8.79 -2.66
N ARG A 115 -12.79 -9.52 -2.45
CA ARG A 115 -14.14 -8.94 -2.55
C ARG A 115 -14.35 -7.77 -1.59
N LEU A 116 -13.83 -7.87 -0.36
CA LEU A 116 -13.88 -6.79 0.62
C LEU A 116 -13.18 -5.54 0.09
N LEU A 117 -11.99 -5.68 -0.50
CA LEU A 117 -11.24 -4.56 -1.06
C LEU A 117 -11.95 -3.94 -2.28
N ARG A 118 -12.49 -4.77 -3.18
CA ARG A 118 -13.30 -4.30 -4.33
C ARG A 118 -14.52 -3.51 -3.86
N ALA A 119 -15.22 -3.99 -2.84
CA ALA A 119 -16.38 -3.29 -2.28
C ALA A 119 -16.03 -1.90 -1.68
N HIS A 120 -14.76 -1.64 -1.40
CA HIS A 120 -14.25 -0.34 -0.91
C HIS A 120 -13.56 0.49 -2.00
N GLY A 121 -13.74 0.15 -3.28
CA GLY A 121 -13.23 0.95 -4.40
C GLY A 121 -11.75 0.71 -4.74
N ILE A 122 -11.12 -0.33 -4.18
CA ILE A 122 -9.80 -0.77 -4.65
C ILE A 122 -10.00 -1.49 -5.98
N ASP A 123 -10.17 -0.76 -7.08
CA ASP A 123 -10.46 -1.34 -8.42
C ASP A 123 -9.19 -1.60 -9.24
N GLY A 124 -8.04 -1.14 -8.77
CA GLY A 124 -6.74 -1.37 -9.40
C GLY A 124 -6.22 -2.81 -9.28
N ALA A 125 -4.96 -3.03 -9.66
CA ALA A 125 -4.32 -4.33 -9.47
C ALA A 125 -4.25 -4.69 -7.98
N ILE A 126 -4.52 -5.95 -7.63
CA ILE A 126 -4.34 -6.49 -6.28
C ILE A 126 -3.21 -7.52 -6.31
N VAL A 127 -2.25 -7.39 -5.41
CA VAL A 127 -1.10 -8.29 -5.28
C VAL A 127 -1.14 -9.00 -3.93
N HIS A 128 -0.92 -10.31 -3.95
CA HIS A 128 -0.79 -11.13 -2.73
C HIS A 128 0.66 -11.22 -2.33
N THR A 129 0.96 -10.91 -1.07
CA THR A 129 2.31 -10.90 -0.51
C THR A 129 2.38 -11.71 0.79
N ALA A 130 3.47 -12.44 0.94
CA ALA A 130 3.79 -13.24 2.11
C ALA A 130 5.27 -13.06 2.44
N SER A 131 5.65 -13.15 3.72
CA SER A 131 7.05 -12.93 4.13
C SER A 131 8.01 -14.02 3.63
N ASP A 132 7.49 -15.20 3.34
CA ASP A 132 8.23 -16.37 2.83
C ASP A 132 8.14 -16.53 1.30
N ASP A 133 7.49 -15.58 0.59
CA ASP A 133 7.41 -15.54 -0.88
C ASP A 133 8.14 -14.31 -1.44
N PRO A 134 9.48 -14.36 -1.67
CA PRO A 134 10.21 -13.29 -2.33
C PRO A 134 9.69 -12.94 -3.73
N ALA A 135 9.09 -13.90 -4.44
CA ALA A 135 8.54 -13.65 -5.76
C ALA A 135 7.29 -12.75 -5.69
N SER A 136 6.56 -12.74 -4.57
CA SER A 136 5.48 -11.78 -4.35
C SER A 136 5.95 -10.33 -4.31
N ILE A 137 7.07 -10.10 -3.63
CA ILE A 137 7.69 -8.78 -3.53
C ILE A 137 8.17 -8.32 -4.92
N GLU A 138 8.73 -9.25 -5.70
CA GLU A 138 9.16 -8.94 -7.06
C GLU A 138 7.99 -8.63 -8.01
N ARG A 139 6.86 -9.34 -7.88
CA ARG A 139 5.63 -9.00 -8.62
C ARG A 139 5.16 -7.58 -8.31
N LEU A 140 5.16 -7.18 -7.04
CA LEU A 140 4.80 -5.82 -6.64
C LEU A 140 5.82 -4.80 -7.16
N ARG A 141 7.12 -5.09 -7.07
CA ARG A 141 8.19 -4.23 -7.60
C ARG A 141 8.04 -4.02 -9.10
N ALA A 142 7.83 -5.08 -9.87
CA ALA A 142 7.60 -4.99 -11.31
C ALA A 142 6.35 -4.14 -11.63
N LEU A 143 5.28 -4.32 -10.86
CA LEU A 143 4.05 -3.55 -11.02
C LEU A 143 4.25 -2.06 -10.74
N LEU A 144 5.00 -1.71 -9.69
CA LEU A 144 5.35 -0.33 -9.33
C LEU A 144 6.23 0.35 -10.40
N ASN A 145 7.12 -0.41 -11.05
CA ASN A 145 7.98 0.11 -12.12
C ASN A 145 7.30 0.13 -13.50
N ALA A 146 6.17 -0.55 -13.66
CA ALA A 146 5.38 -0.49 -14.88
C ALA A 146 4.77 0.90 -15.06
N ARG A 147 4.59 1.33 -16.33
CA ARG A 147 3.97 2.62 -16.66
C ARG A 147 2.65 2.82 -15.91
N ASN A 148 2.45 4.04 -15.43
CA ASN A 148 1.22 4.46 -14.79
C ASN A 148 0.12 4.67 -15.86
N PRO A 149 -0.94 3.84 -15.90
CA PRO A 149 -1.97 3.96 -16.93
C PRO A 149 -2.75 5.28 -16.85
N ILE A 150 -2.77 5.93 -15.69
CA ILE A 150 -3.47 7.21 -15.50
C ILE A 150 -2.70 8.37 -16.16
N GLU A 151 -1.37 8.32 -16.16
CA GLU A 151 -0.56 9.33 -16.86
C GLU A 151 -0.76 9.29 -18.37
N ASP A 152 -1.07 8.12 -18.95
CA ASP A 152 -1.39 7.98 -20.37
C ASP A 152 -2.78 8.53 -20.73
N LEU A 153 -3.71 8.63 -19.75
CA LEU A 153 -5.06 9.20 -19.94
C LEU A 153 -5.09 10.73 -19.88
N LEU A 154 -4.06 11.35 -19.32
CA LEU A 154 -3.94 12.81 -19.12
C LEU A 154 -2.99 13.48 -20.12
N ARG A 155 -2.48 12.74 -21.11
CA ARG A 155 -1.67 13.23 -22.24
C ARG A 155 -2.47 13.19 -23.53
#